data_AF-A0A6V7IBL1-F1
#
_entry.id   AF-A0A6V7IBL1-F1
#
_cell.length_a   1.000
_cell.length_b   1.000
_cell.length_c   1.000
_cell.angle_alpha   90.00
_cell.angle_beta   90.00
_cell.angle_gamma   90.00
#
_symmetry.space_group_name_H-M   'P 1'
#
loop_
_entity.id
_entity.type
_entity.pdbx_description
1 polymer ?
#
loop_
_entity_poly.entity_id
_entity_poly.type
_entity_poly.pdbx_seq_one_letter_code
_entity_poly.pdbx_strand_id
1 'polypeptide(L)'
;LSLLVGKYESNATALRLALSYSDRAIEAYDVLVALLETEIALSSDRNSVTLDNRRTAESVAHHVLKRLENDCATLGAPWEDSIILSDDSEVSWTVDDEQRLRRHISKLKGDRAMVRSTAVELETVHVEPINSKNTISVAEARKLDLETAVLMQELMAMREDKAELRARVFLLEKERATIELKLNTREAQIAAQHAAIQHFQAQLSDTEAMLAMTTGNKDRVVSDCESEGMEAELIEALGREARLKERLQELVATLEKVTKNSELRHQQSAELINDLKLANA
;
A
#
# COMPACT_ATOMS: atom_id res chain seq x y z
N LEU A 1 -19.78 -3.82 38.57
CA LEU A 1 -19.59 -5.19 38.03
C LEU A 1 -18.93 -5.19 36.65
N SER A 2 -19.49 -4.56 35.61
CA SER A 2 -18.88 -4.56 34.25
C SER A 2 -17.45 -4.00 34.19
N LEU A 3 -17.14 -2.92 34.92
CA LEU A 3 -15.78 -2.37 34.97
C LEU A 3 -14.78 -3.30 35.67
N LEU A 4 -15.22 -3.97 36.75
CA LEU A 4 -14.38 -4.91 37.48
C LEU A 4 -14.06 -6.13 36.61
N VAL A 5 -15.08 -6.69 35.94
CA VAL A 5 -14.91 -7.78 34.96
C VAL A 5 -13.93 -7.36 33.84
N GLY A 6 -14.06 -6.14 33.31
CA GLY A 6 -13.12 -5.61 32.32
C GLY A 6 -11.67 -5.52 32.83
N LYS A 7 -11.45 -5.12 34.08
CA LYS A 7 -10.10 -5.14 34.71
C LYS A 7 -9.56 -6.56 34.83
N TYR A 8 -10.38 -7.53 35.26
CA TYR A 8 -9.99 -8.94 35.34
C TYR A 8 -9.64 -9.53 33.97
N GLU A 9 -10.44 -9.26 32.94
CA GLU A 9 -10.19 -9.71 31.57
C GLU A 9 -8.91 -9.12 30.99
N SER A 10 -8.69 -7.81 31.19
CA SER A 10 -7.47 -7.11 30.77
C SER A 10 -6.22 -7.66 31.48
N ASN A 11 -6.31 -7.92 32.79
CA ASN A 11 -5.21 -8.55 33.50
C ASN A 11 -4.96 -9.99 33.03
N ALA A 12 -6.01 -10.75 32.72
CA ALA A 12 -5.87 -12.11 32.22
C ALA A 12 -5.21 -12.16 30.83
N THR A 13 -5.48 -11.20 29.95
CA THR A 13 -4.77 -11.09 28.65
C THR A 13 -3.32 -10.68 28.85
N ALA A 14 -3.05 -9.66 29.67
CA ALA A 14 -1.69 -9.21 29.97
C ALA A 14 -0.84 -10.33 30.60
N LEU A 15 -1.36 -11.04 31.59
CA LEU A 15 -0.66 -12.13 32.25
C LEU A 15 -0.38 -13.30 31.31
N ARG A 16 -1.33 -13.67 30.43
CA ARG A 16 -1.10 -14.71 29.40
C ARG A 16 0.01 -14.31 28.44
N LEU A 17 0.04 -13.06 28.01
CA LEU A 17 1.08 -12.55 27.12
C LEU A 17 2.45 -12.52 27.84
N ALA A 18 2.49 -12.07 29.09
CA ALA A 18 3.71 -12.07 29.91
C ALA A 18 4.24 -13.49 30.20
N LEU A 19 3.34 -14.46 30.37
CA LEU A 19 3.70 -15.87 30.47
C LEU A 19 4.34 -16.36 29.17
N SER A 20 3.74 -16.08 28.02
CA SER A 20 4.28 -16.49 26.71
C SER A 20 5.68 -15.94 26.44
N TYR A 21 5.97 -14.69 26.85
CA TYR A 21 7.32 -14.14 26.76
C TYR A 21 8.30 -14.81 27.71
N SER A 22 7.83 -15.28 28.87
CA SER A 22 8.65 -16.05 29.80
C SER A 22 8.98 -17.42 29.23
N ASP A 23 8.00 -18.13 28.68
CA ASP A 23 8.18 -19.46 28.09
C ASP A 23 9.20 -19.41 26.94
N ARG A 24 9.06 -18.42 26.04
CA ARG A 24 10.02 -18.19 24.94
C ARG A 24 11.41 -17.82 25.41
N ALA A 25 11.51 -17.05 26.51
CA ALA A 25 12.81 -16.68 27.08
C ALA A 25 13.47 -17.89 27.76
N ILE A 26 12.69 -18.74 28.43
CA ILE A 26 13.18 -19.99 29.04
C ILE A 26 13.71 -20.92 27.95
N GLU A 27 12.95 -21.15 26.88
CA GLU A 27 13.39 -21.98 25.76
C GLU A 27 14.73 -21.49 25.17
N ALA A 28 14.88 -20.18 24.96
CA ALA A 28 16.13 -19.60 24.48
C ALA A 28 17.29 -19.75 25.47
N TYR A 29 17.02 -19.67 26.78
CA TYR A 29 18.03 -19.96 27.80
C TYR A 29 18.43 -21.44 27.84
N ASP A 30 17.48 -22.36 27.72
CA ASP A 30 17.73 -23.81 27.72
C ASP A 30 18.65 -24.19 26.56
N VAL A 31 18.45 -23.59 25.38
CA VAL A 31 19.32 -23.83 24.23
C VAL A 31 20.73 -23.26 24.43
N LEU A 32 20.86 -22.07 25.02
CA LEU A 32 22.18 -21.52 25.38
C LEU A 32 22.91 -22.44 26.37
N VAL A 33 22.19 -23.00 27.35
CA VAL A 33 22.75 -23.97 28.29
C VAL A 33 23.20 -25.23 27.56
N ALA A 34 22.37 -25.79 26.67
CA ALA A 34 22.73 -26.98 25.90
C ALA A 34 23.98 -26.76 25.01
N LEU A 35 24.10 -25.58 24.38
CA LEU A 35 25.29 -25.21 23.61
C LEU A 35 26.55 -25.14 24.48
N LEU A 36 26.44 -24.55 25.67
CA LEU A 36 27.56 -24.47 26.62
C LEU A 36 27.95 -25.86 27.15
N GLU A 37 26.98 -26.70 27.50
CA GLU A 37 27.23 -28.06 27.98
C GLU A 37 27.92 -28.92 26.90
N THR A 38 27.47 -28.82 25.65
CA THR A 38 28.10 -29.54 24.53
C THR A 38 29.47 -28.98 24.15
N GLU A 39 29.71 -27.68 24.29
CA GLU A 39 31.05 -27.08 24.15
C GLU A 39 32.02 -27.60 25.21
N ILE A 40 31.60 -27.65 26.48
CA ILE A 40 32.39 -28.20 27.58
C ILE A 40 32.69 -29.68 27.33
N ALA A 41 31.69 -30.47 26.93
CA ALA A 41 31.88 -31.88 26.62
C ALA A 41 32.89 -32.10 25.49
N LEU A 42 32.83 -31.29 24.42
CA LEU A 42 33.80 -31.33 23.33
C LEU A 42 35.21 -30.95 23.76
N SER A 43 35.34 -30.00 24.70
CA SER A 43 36.63 -29.59 25.26
C SER A 43 37.25 -30.68 26.17
N SER A 44 36.40 -31.50 26.81
CA SER A 44 36.81 -32.55 27.74
C SER A 44 37.14 -33.86 27.03
N ASP A 45 36.26 -34.34 26.14
CA ASP A 45 36.46 -35.57 25.37
C ASP A 45 35.85 -35.42 23.97
N ARG A 46 36.73 -35.32 22.97
CA ARG A 46 36.32 -35.14 21.58
C ARG A 46 36.14 -36.51 20.91
N ASN A 47 34.89 -36.93 20.76
CA ASN A 47 34.51 -38.18 20.11
C ASN A 47 33.31 -37.93 19.16
N SER A 48 32.88 -38.96 18.42
CA SER A 48 31.77 -38.82 17.45
C SER A 48 30.48 -38.38 18.14
N VAL A 49 30.20 -38.90 19.34
CA VAL A 49 28.96 -38.63 20.08
C VAL A 49 28.92 -37.18 20.55
N THR A 50 30.02 -36.62 21.03
CA THR A 50 30.08 -35.21 21.46
C THR A 50 29.95 -34.24 20.28
N LEU A 51 30.43 -34.62 19.09
CA LEU A 51 30.23 -33.86 17.84
C LEU A 51 28.77 -33.92 17.37
N ASP A 52 28.15 -35.09 17.41
CA ASP A 52 26.74 -35.25 17.03
C ASP A 52 25.83 -34.48 18.00
N ASN A 53 26.08 -34.57 19.31
CA ASN A 53 25.37 -33.80 20.32
C ASN A 53 25.51 -32.29 20.07
N ARG A 54 26.72 -31.80 19.76
CA ARG A 54 26.93 -30.39 19.41
C ARG A 54 26.11 -30.00 18.18
N ARG A 55 26.15 -30.79 17.11
CA ARG A 55 25.39 -30.51 15.87
C ARG A 55 23.89 -30.45 16.15
N THR A 56 23.35 -31.33 17.00
CA THR A 56 21.92 -31.28 17.38
C THR A 56 21.57 -30.02 18.17
N ALA A 57 22.40 -29.63 19.15
CA ALA A 57 22.20 -28.39 19.91
C ALA A 57 22.25 -27.15 19.01
N GLU A 58 23.19 -27.12 18.05
CA GLU A 58 23.28 -26.03 17.06
C GLU A 58 22.08 -25.99 16.13
N SER A 59 21.58 -27.13 15.66
CA SER A 59 20.37 -27.20 14.82
C SER A 59 19.15 -26.63 15.54
N VAL A 60 18.95 -27.00 16.81
CA VAL A 60 17.88 -26.46 17.66
C VAL A 60 18.06 -24.96 17.87
N ALA A 61 19.29 -24.50 18.10
CA ALA A 61 19.59 -23.09 18.28
C ALA A 61 19.28 -22.23 17.05
N HIS A 62 19.64 -22.69 15.86
CA HIS A 62 19.27 -22.02 14.62
C HIS A 62 17.75 -21.97 14.43
N HIS A 63 17.05 -23.06 14.76
CA HIS A 63 15.59 -23.10 14.66
C HIS A 63 14.92 -22.11 15.63
N VAL A 64 15.33 -22.09 16.89
CA VAL A 64 14.82 -21.13 17.89
C VAL A 64 15.14 -19.69 17.49
N LEU A 65 16.37 -19.42 17.06
CA LEU A 65 16.78 -18.08 16.62
C LEU A 65 15.95 -17.60 15.42
N LYS A 66 15.81 -18.43 14.38
CA LYS A 66 15.00 -18.14 13.20
C LYS A 66 13.53 -17.86 13.57
N ARG A 67 12.97 -18.64 14.50
CA ARG A 67 11.60 -18.43 14.98
C ARG A 67 11.47 -17.09 15.72
N LEU A 68 12.40 -16.76 16.62
CA LEU A 68 12.41 -15.48 17.34
C LEU A 68 12.63 -14.26 16.43
N GLU A 69 13.37 -14.42 15.33
CA GLU A 69 13.56 -13.39 14.30
C GLU A 69 12.26 -13.16 13.49
N ASN A 70 11.58 -14.23 13.10
CA ASN A 70 10.31 -14.18 12.36
C ASN A 70 9.15 -13.64 13.21
N ASP A 71 9.10 -13.98 14.49
CA ASP A 71 8.07 -13.52 15.43
C ASP A 71 8.07 -11.99 15.65
N CYS A 72 9.11 -11.28 15.21
CA CYS A 72 9.10 -9.81 15.20
C CYS A 72 8.12 -9.23 14.15
N ALA A 73 7.67 -10.04 13.18
CA ALA A 73 6.79 -9.61 12.09
C ALA A 73 5.31 -10.02 12.24
N THR A 74 4.96 -10.94 13.14
CA THR A 74 3.63 -11.57 13.10
C THR A 74 3.09 -11.91 14.49
N LEU A 75 2.08 -11.14 14.93
CA LEU A 75 0.97 -11.65 15.75
C LEU A 75 0.06 -12.55 14.89
N GLY A 76 0.66 -13.50 14.16
CA GLY A 76 0.01 -14.38 13.20
C GLY A 76 -0.37 -15.72 13.84
N ALA A 77 -1.45 -16.33 13.37
CA ALA A 77 -2.06 -17.50 13.97
C ALA A 77 -1.15 -18.75 13.91
N PRO A 78 -1.36 -19.77 14.78
CA PRO A 78 -0.47 -20.93 14.98
C PRO A 78 -0.25 -21.87 13.78
N TRP A 79 -0.80 -21.58 12.62
CA TRP A 79 -0.84 -22.48 11.46
C TRP A 79 -0.16 -21.92 10.20
N GLU A 80 0.54 -20.79 10.32
CA GLU A 80 1.36 -20.22 9.24
C GLU A 80 2.82 -20.69 9.28
N ASP A 81 3.07 -21.96 9.63
CA ASP A 81 4.39 -22.57 9.41
C ASP A 81 4.55 -22.89 7.92
N SER A 82 4.83 -21.84 7.13
CA SER A 82 5.34 -22.00 5.77
C SER A 82 6.74 -22.58 5.85
N ILE A 83 6.84 -23.87 5.51
CA ILE A 83 8.07 -24.64 5.38
C ILE A 83 8.95 -23.95 4.33
N ILE A 84 9.85 -23.07 4.79
CA ILE A 84 10.95 -22.57 3.96
C ILE A 84 12.09 -23.57 4.11
N LEU A 85 12.25 -24.42 3.09
CA LEU A 85 13.44 -25.21 2.83
C LEU A 85 14.61 -24.22 2.59
N SER A 86 15.40 -23.95 3.63
CA SER A 86 16.68 -23.27 3.50
C SER A 86 17.76 -24.32 3.28
N ASP A 87 18.56 -24.07 2.24
CA ASP A 87 19.78 -24.78 1.85
C ASP A 87 20.73 -24.97 3.04
N ASP A 88 20.90 -26.21 3.47
CA ASP A 88 21.72 -26.66 4.61
C ASP A 88 23.19 -26.70 4.20
N SER A 89 23.78 -25.52 4.01
CA SER A 89 25.24 -25.41 4.11
C SER A 89 25.58 -25.43 5.60
N GLU A 90 26.51 -26.30 6.03
CA GLU A 90 26.97 -26.46 7.42
C GLU A 90 27.48 -25.13 8.00
N VAL A 91 26.57 -24.26 8.45
CA VAL A 91 26.90 -23.05 9.19
C VAL A 91 27.00 -23.44 10.65
N SER A 92 28.25 -23.56 11.12
CA SER A 92 28.54 -23.74 12.54
C SER A 92 28.00 -22.56 13.34
N TRP A 93 27.39 -22.83 14.50
CA TRP A 93 26.87 -21.79 15.38
C TRP A 93 27.97 -20.77 15.77
N THR A 94 27.74 -19.49 15.47
CA THR A 94 28.74 -18.44 15.67
C THR A 94 28.49 -17.63 16.94
N VAL A 95 29.53 -16.89 17.37
CA VAL A 95 29.41 -15.90 18.46
C VAL A 95 28.40 -14.80 18.10
N ASP A 96 28.24 -14.47 16.81
CA ASP A 96 27.23 -13.50 16.38
C ASP A 96 25.81 -14.06 16.59
N ASP A 97 25.56 -15.34 16.22
CA ASP A 97 24.28 -16.02 16.46
C ASP A 97 23.92 -16.02 17.95
N GLU A 98 24.90 -16.34 18.80
CA GLU A 98 24.73 -16.31 20.25
C GLU A 98 24.40 -14.89 20.75
N GLN A 99 25.09 -13.87 20.24
CA GLN A 99 24.79 -12.48 20.58
C GLN A 99 23.39 -12.08 20.11
N ARG A 100 22.92 -12.53 18.94
CA ARG A 100 21.53 -12.28 18.51
C ARG A 100 20.54 -12.93 19.45
N LEU A 101 20.76 -14.20 19.79
CA LEU A 101 19.88 -14.93 20.71
C LEU A 101 19.81 -14.23 22.08
N ARG A 102 20.95 -13.77 22.62
CA ARG A 102 21.01 -12.99 23.87
C ARG A 102 20.28 -11.64 23.75
N ARG A 103 20.33 -10.97 22.59
CA ARG A 103 19.54 -9.76 22.32
C ARG A 103 18.05 -10.07 22.31
N HIS A 104 17.61 -11.15 21.67
CA HIS A 104 16.21 -11.58 21.68
C HIS A 104 15.72 -11.91 23.10
N ILE A 105 16.52 -12.61 23.91
CA ILE A 105 16.21 -12.86 25.33
C ILE A 105 16.02 -11.55 26.09
N SER A 106 16.93 -10.58 25.87
CA SER A 106 16.84 -9.26 26.52
C SER A 106 15.57 -8.51 26.10
N LYS A 107 15.21 -8.57 24.81
CA LYS A 107 13.95 -8.04 24.28
C LYS A 107 12.73 -8.69 24.92
N LEU A 108 12.66 -10.04 24.94
CA LEU A 108 11.56 -10.79 25.57
C LEU A 108 11.38 -10.42 27.05
N LYS A 109 12.48 -10.24 27.79
CA LYS A 109 12.44 -9.78 29.19
C LYS A 109 11.90 -8.36 29.31
N GLY A 110 12.28 -7.47 28.39
CA GLY A 110 11.76 -6.10 28.30
C GLY A 110 10.27 -6.07 27.99
N ASP A 111 9.84 -6.79 26.96
CA ASP A 111 8.44 -6.89 26.53
C ASP A 111 7.58 -7.49 27.65
N ARG A 112 8.08 -8.52 28.35
CA ARG A 112 7.42 -9.05 29.54
C ARG A 112 7.26 -8.00 30.65
N ALA A 113 8.29 -7.22 30.93
CA ALA A 113 8.23 -6.18 31.96
C ALA A 113 7.22 -5.09 31.59
N MET A 114 7.21 -4.70 30.31
CA MET A 114 6.25 -3.74 29.76
C MET A 114 4.81 -4.26 29.92
N VAL A 115 4.53 -5.49 29.53
CA VAL A 115 3.19 -6.09 29.69
C VAL A 115 2.81 -6.26 31.15
N ARG A 116 3.75 -6.66 32.02
CA ARG A 116 3.47 -6.78 33.45
C ARG A 116 3.14 -5.43 34.10
N SER A 117 3.71 -4.34 33.59
CA SER A 117 3.45 -2.98 34.08
C SER A 117 2.04 -2.48 33.79
N THR A 118 1.33 -3.07 32.82
CA THR A 118 -0.07 -2.72 32.50
C THR A 118 -1.09 -3.47 33.36
N ALA A 119 -0.66 -4.50 34.11
CA ALA A 119 -1.52 -5.23 35.02
C ALA A 119 -1.84 -4.38 36.26
N VAL A 120 -3.12 -4.22 36.56
CA VAL A 120 -3.60 -3.37 37.66
C VAL A 120 -3.91 -4.23 38.89
N GLU A 121 -3.75 -3.67 40.10
CA GLU A 121 -4.21 -4.36 41.31
C GLU A 121 -5.74 -4.53 41.29
N LEU A 122 -6.20 -5.77 41.51
CA LEU A 122 -7.62 -6.13 41.44
C LEU A 122 -8.24 -6.05 42.83
N GLU A 123 -9.40 -5.40 42.92
CA GLU A 123 -10.23 -5.40 44.12
C GLU A 123 -10.84 -6.80 44.34
N THR A 124 -10.86 -7.26 45.59
CA THR A 124 -11.42 -8.57 45.94
C THR A 124 -12.95 -8.57 45.79
N VAL A 125 -13.50 -9.59 45.11
CA VAL A 125 -14.97 -9.78 44.92
C VAL A 125 -15.68 -10.10 46.25
N HIS A 126 -14.93 -10.45 47.29
CA HIS A 126 -15.48 -10.65 48.62
C HIS A 126 -15.84 -9.30 49.23
N VAL A 127 -17.14 -9.06 49.39
CA VAL A 127 -17.68 -8.05 50.31
C VAL A 127 -17.30 -8.50 51.73
N GLU A 128 -16.06 -8.23 52.13
CA GLU A 128 -15.75 -8.20 53.56
C GLU A 128 -16.56 -7.06 54.18
N PRO A 129 -17.18 -7.27 55.36
CA PRO A 129 -18.00 -6.27 56.00
C PRO A 129 -17.13 -5.04 56.32
N ILE A 130 -17.30 -4.00 55.49
CA ILE A 130 -17.03 -2.58 55.71
C ILE A 130 -16.06 -2.32 56.86
N ASN A 131 -14.76 -2.52 56.61
CA ASN A 131 -13.72 -1.85 57.40
C ASN A 131 -13.19 -0.67 56.56
N SER A 132 -13.95 0.41 56.67
CA SER A 132 -13.78 1.71 56.04
C SER A 132 -12.41 2.33 56.35
N LYS A 133 -11.45 2.21 55.43
CA LYS A 133 -10.28 3.11 55.41
C LYS A 133 -10.07 3.86 54.09
N ASN A 134 -10.68 3.44 52.98
CA ASN A 134 -10.59 4.14 51.69
C ASN A 134 -11.98 4.42 51.09
N THR A 135 -12.86 5.08 51.83
CA THR A 135 -14.01 5.74 51.19
C THR A 135 -13.47 7.00 50.50
N ILE A 136 -13.35 6.96 49.17
CA ILE A 136 -13.02 8.14 48.36
C ILE A 136 -13.94 9.28 48.82
N SER A 137 -13.36 10.41 49.19
CA SER A 137 -14.15 11.51 49.70
C SER A 137 -15.12 12.01 48.63
N VAL A 138 -16.30 12.50 49.02
CA VAL A 138 -17.28 13.05 48.05
C VAL A 138 -16.65 14.18 47.19
N ALA A 139 -15.69 14.92 47.75
CA ALA A 139 -14.95 15.94 47.02
C ALA A 139 -14.01 15.35 45.94
N GLU A 140 -13.36 14.24 46.25
CA GLU A 140 -12.46 13.53 45.34
C GLU A 140 -13.22 12.83 44.21
N ALA A 141 -14.39 12.25 44.51
CA ALA A 141 -15.29 11.72 43.48
C ALA A 141 -15.74 12.82 42.49
N ARG A 142 -16.17 13.98 43.01
CA ARG A 142 -16.55 15.13 42.15
C ARG A 142 -15.40 15.65 41.31
N LYS A 143 -14.17 15.62 41.84
CA LYS A 143 -12.98 16.02 41.09
C LYS A 143 -12.73 15.07 39.91
N LEU A 144 -12.83 13.75 40.14
CA LEU A 144 -12.70 12.76 39.08
C LEU A 144 -13.80 12.90 38.02
N ASP A 145 -15.03 13.20 38.42
CA ASP A 145 -16.14 13.46 37.50
C ASP A 145 -15.86 14.69 36.62
N LEU A 146 -15.31 15.77 37.20
CA LEU A 146 -14.89 16.97 36.46
C LEU A 146 -13.76 16.66 35.47
N GLU A 147 -12.72 15.95 35.90
CA GLU A 147 -11.61 15.54 35.03
C GLU A 147 -12.12 14.67 33.87
N THR A 148 -13.03 13.74 34.15
CA THR A 148 -13.67 12.89 33.12
C THR A 148 -14.49 13.73 32.14
N ALA A 149 -15.23 14.73 32.63
CA ALA A 149 -16.01 15.63 31.79
C ALA A 149 -15.12 16.48 30.89
N VAL A 150 -14.01 17.01 31.41
CA VAL A 150 -13.02 17.79 30.63
C VAL A 150 -12.40 16.93 29.53
N LEU A 151 -11.94 15.71 29.86
CA LEU A 151 -11.39 14.79 28.87
C LEU A 151 -12.41 14.44 27.78
N MET A 152 -13.67 14.24 28.15
CA MET A 152 -14.73 13.98 27.18
C MET A 152 -14.99 15.19 26.28
N GLN A 153 -14.95 16.40 26.84
CA GLN A 153 -15.09 17.64 26.08
C GLN A 153 -13.94 17.81 25.08
N GLU A 154 -12.68 17.62 25.51
CA GLU A 154 -11.52 17.68 24.63
C GLU A 154 -11.60 16.63 23.52
N LEU A 155 -11.99 15.39 23.86
CA LEU A 155 -12.16 14.32 22.89
C LEU A 155 -13.28 14.64 21.87
N MET A 156 -14.37 15.27 22.30
CA MET A 156 -15.44 15.70 21.41
C MET A 156 -15.00 16.84 20.49
N ALA A 157 -14.27 17.84 21.01
CA ALA A 157 -13.68 18.91 20.20
C ALA A 157 -12.75 18.33 19.12
N MET A 158 -11.86 17.40 19.48
CA MET A 158 -10.98 16.73 18.52
C MET A 158 -11.74 15.90 17.48
N ARG A 159 -12.89 15.31 17.84
CA ARG A 159 -13.76 14.60 16.89
C ARG A 159 -14.44 15.54 15.91
N GLU A 160 -14.84 16.73 16.38
CA GLU A 160 -15.42 17.79 15.54
C GLU A 160 -14.37 18.31 14.56
N ASP A 161 -13.18 18.68 15.03
CA ASP A 161 -12.06 19.12 14.17
C ASP A 161 -11.71 18.08 13.11
N LYS A 162 -11.68 16.79 13.48
CA LYS A 162 -11.44 15.70 12.54
C LYS A 162 -12.54 15.58 11.49
N ALA A 163 -13.80 15.79 11.87
CA ALA A 163 -14.93 15.78 10.93
C ALA A 163 -14.85 16.98 9.98
N GLU A 164 -14.52 18.16 10.49
CA GLU A 164 -14.32 19.37 9.69
C GLU A 164 -13.16 19.20 8.69
N LEU A 165 -12.02 18.69 9.14
CA LEU A 165 -10.87 18.41 8.27
C LEU A 165 -11.22 17.42 7.16
N ARG A 166 -11.99 16.37 7.46
CA ARG A 166 -12.48 15.41 6.44
C ARG A 166 -13.37 16.09 5.40
N ALA A 167 -14.29 16.95 5.84
CA ALA A 167 -15.13 17.71 4.91
C ALA A 167 -14.30 18.64 4.02
N ARG A 168 -13.28 19.28 4.59
CA ARG A 168 -12.38 20.17 3.85
C ARG A 168 -11.51 19.43 2.82
N VAL A 169 -10.99 18.25 3.18
CA VAL A 169 -10.26 17.38 2.23
C VAL A 169 -11.17 17.00 1.07
N PHE A 170 -12.40 16.57 1.34
CA PHE A 170 -13.36 16.22 0.29
C PHE A 170 -13.63 17.37 -0.69
N LEU A 171 -13.81 18.60 -0.17
CA LEU A 171 -13.99 19.78 -1.01
C LEU A 171 -12.76 20.09 -1.86
N LEU A 172 -11.57 20.03 -1.27
CA LEU A 172 -10.31 20.25 -1.99
C LEU A 172 -10.05 19.20 -3.07
N GLU A 173 -10.39 17.93 -2.82
CA GLU A 173 -10.30 16.86 -3.82
C GLU A 173 -11.23 17.12 -5.01
N LYS A 174 -12.45 17.61 -4.76
CA LYS A 174 -13.41 18.00 -5.80
C LYS A 174 -12.90 19.20 -6.62
N GLU A 175 -12.33 20.21 -5.96
CA GLU A 175 -11.74 21.37 -6.62
C GLU A 175 -10.52 20.97 -7.47
N ARG A 176 -9.64 20.12 -6.94
CA ARG A 176 -8.51 19.54 -7.66
C ARG A 176 -8.96 18.83 -8.92
N ALA A 177 -9.92 17.90 -8.83
CA ALA A 177 -10.43 17.16 -9.98
C ALA A 177 -11.02 18.11 -11.06
N THR A 178 -11.69 19.19 -10.62
CA THR A 178 -12.23 20.20 -11.53
C THR A 178 -11.12 20.96 -12.26
N ILE A 179 -10.05 21.32 -11.54
CA ILE A 179 -8.89 22.01 -12.12
C ILE A 179 -8.12 21.08 -13.07
N GLU A 180 -7.94 19.82 -12.71
CA GLU A 180 -7.30 18.81 -13.56
C GLU A 180 -8.05 18.63 -14.88
N LEU A 181 -9.38 18.55 -14.85
CA LEU A 181 -10.19 18.49 -16.08
C LEU A 181 -9.99 19.73 -16.98
N LYS A 182 -9.94 20.92 -16.38
CA LYS A 182 -9.69 22.18 -17.10
C LYS A 182 -8.30 22.19 -17.73
N LEU A 183 -7.29 21.70 -17.02
CA LEU A 183 -5.92 21.58 -17.51
C LEU A 183 -5.88 20.64 -18.73
N ASN A 184 -6.45 19.44 -18.61
CA ASN A 184 -6.52 18.47 -19.71
C ASN A 184 -7.21 19.04 -20.95
N THR A 185 -8.28 19.83 -20.76
CA THR A 185 -8.98 20.49 -21.86
C THR A 185 -8.08 21.50 -22.58
N ARG A 186 -7.27 22.26 -21.83
CA ARG A 186 -6.30 23.22 -22.41
C ARG A 186 -5.16 22.52 -23.10
N GLU A 187 -4.63 21.43 -22.54
CA GLU A 187 -3.59 20.62 -23.16
C GLU A 187 -4.07 20.02 -24.49
N ALA A 188 -5.29 19.48 -24.53
CA ALA A 188 -5.90 19.00 -25.77
C ALA A 188 -6.07 20.12 -26.81
N GLN A 189 -6.46 21.32 -26.38
CA GLN A 189 -6.56 22.49 -27.27
C GLN A 189 -5.18 22.89 -27.84
N ILE A 190 -4.13 22.91 -27.01
CA ILE A 190 -2.76 23.20 -27.46
C ILE A 190 -2.28 22.14 -28.45
N ALA A 191 -2.53 20.86 -28.17
CA ALA A 191 -2.16 19.77 -29.07
C ALA A 191 -2.87 19.89 -30.44
N ALA A 192 -4.16 20.22 -30.45
CA ALA A 192 -4.92 20.45 -31.69
C ALA A 192 -4.38 21.65 -32.49
N GLN A 193 -4.07 22.76 -31.82
CA GLN A 193 -3.46 23.93 -32.45
C GLN A 193 -2.08 23.61 -33.02
N HIS A 194 -1.27 22.83 -32.29
CA HIS A 194 0.04 22.40 -32.75
C HIS A 194 -0.06 21.52 -34.01
N ALA A 195 -0.99 20.55 -34.03
CA ALA A 195 -1.25 19.71 -35.20
C ALA A 195 -1.71 20.55 -36.42
N ALA A 196 -2.55 21.56 -36.21
CA ALA A 196 -2.97 22.47 -37.28
C ALA A 196 -1.78 23.26 -37.86
N ILE A 197 -0.88 23.76 -37.00
CA ILE A 197 0.34 24.45 -37.45
C ILE A 197 1.22 23.51 -38.28
N GLN A 198 1.44 22.27 -37.82
CA GLN A 198 2.23 21.27 -38.55
C GLN A 198 1.62 20.96 -39.92
N HIS A 199 0.29 20.82 -39.99
CA HIS A 199 -0.41 20.60 -41.25
C HIS A 199 -0.21 21.77 -42.23
N PHE A 200 -0.33 23.02 -41.76
CA PHE A 200 -0.07 24.19 -42.61
C PHE A 200 1.39 24.28 -43.06
N GLN A 201 2.35 23.94 -42.20
CA GLN A 201 3.77 23.89 -42.57
C GLN A 201 4.03 22.84 -43.65
N ALA A 202 3.41 21.66 -43.55
CA ALA A 202 3.49 20.62 -44.57
C ALA A 202 2.89 21.09 -45.90
N GLN A 203 1.70 21.70 -45.87
CA GLN A 203 1.08 22.27 -47.07
C GLN A 203 1.95 23.34 -47.74
N LEU A 204 2.55 24.23 -46.95
CA LEU A 204 3.48 25.24 -47.49
C LEU A 204 4.68 24.58 -48.15
N SER A 205 5.30 23.59 -47.50
CA SER A 205 6.40 22.81 -48.07
C SER A 205 6.01 22.11 -49.38
N ASP A 206 4.83 21.50 -49.45
CA ASP A 206 4.34 20.85 -50.67
C ASP A 206 4.12 21.86 -51.80
N THR A 207 3.54 23.03 -51.50
CA THR A 207 3.35 24.10 -52.50
C THR A 207 4.69 24.68 -52.98
N GLU A 208 5.66 24.87 -52.09
CA GLU A 208 7.02 25.29 -52.45
C GLU A 208 7.70 24.28 -53.36
N ALA A 209 7.56 22.97 -53.08
CA ALA A 209 8.08 21.90 -53.93
C ALA A 209 7.43 21.89 -55.33
N MET A 210 6.10 22.07 -55.41
CA MET A 210 5.38 22.14 -56.69
C MET A 210 5.80 23.36 -57.53
N LEU A 211 6.02 24.52 -56.89
CA LEU A 211 6.54 25.72 -57.55
C LEU A 211 7.98 25.53 -58.05
N ALA A 212 8.82 24.84 -57.28
CA ALA A 212 10.18 24.50 -57.71
C ALA A 212 10.19 23.56 -58.93
N MET A 213 9.27 22.58 -59.00
CA MET A 213 9.15 21.68 -60.15
C MET A 213 8.64 22.38 -61.42
N THR A 214 7.65 23.27 -61.29
CA THR A 214 7.12 24.05 -62.43
C THR A 214 8.10 25.09 -62.96
N THR A 215 8.94 25.68 -62.11
CA THR A 215 10.03 26.58 -62.54
C THR A 215 11.23 25.81 -63.09
N GLY A 216 11.55 24.63 -62.55
CA GLY A 216 12.63 23.76 -63.04
C GLY A 216 12.34 23.10 -64.40
N ASN A 217 11.08 22.78 -64.72
CA ASN A 217 10.70 22.21 -66.02
C ASN A 217 10.64 23.24 -67.16
N LYS A 218 10.60 24.54 -66.85
CA LYS A 218 10.54 25.61 -67.87
C LYS A 218 11.80 25.70 -68.73
N ASP A 219 12.92 25.13 -68.27
CA ASP A 219 14.20 25.12 -68.97
C ASP A 219 14.47 23.86 -69.81
N ARG A 220 13.51 22.92 -69.96
CA ARG A 220 13.80 21.67 -70.70
C ARG A 220 12.93 21.22 -71.86
N VAL A 221 11.68 21.61 -72.06
CA VAL A 221 10.95 21.06 -73.22
C VAL A 221 9.95 22.05 -73.83
N VAL A 222 10.38 22.64 -74.95
CA VAL A 222 9.49 22.99 -76.07
C VAL A 222 9.38 21.72 -76.92
N SER A 223 8.35 20.91 -76.72
CA SER A 223 8.00 19.81 -77.64
C SER A 223 6.52 19.47 -77.48
N ASP A 224 5.79 19.53 -78.59
CA ASP A 224 4.33 19.42 -78.76
C ASP A 224 3.74 18.02 -78.44
N CYS A 225 4.21 17.34 -77.39
CA CYS A 225 3.68 16.04 -76.92
C CYS A 225 3.32 16.00 -75.43
N GLU A 226 3.50 17.09 -74.67
CA GLU A 226 3.30 17.10 -73.21
C GLU A 226 1.86 17.42 -72.77
N SER A 227 1.00 17.90 -73.68
CA SER A 227 -0.37 18.32 -73.35
C SER A 227 -1.27 17.14 -72.93
N GLU A 228 -1.13 15.96 -73.55
CA GLU A 228 -1.94 14.78 -73.22
C GLU A 228 -1.48 14.12 -71.90
N GLY A 229 -0.19 14.19 -71.56
CA GLY A 229 0.36 13.63 -70.33
C GLY A 229 -0.03 14.40 -69.07
N MET A 230 0.00 15.74 -69.12
CA MET A 230 -0.44 16.60 -68.01
C MET A 230 -1.94 16.47 -67.75
N GLU A 231 -2.75 16.31 -68.81
CA GLU A 231 -4.19 16.09 -68.67
C GLU A 231 -4.48 14.73 -68.02
N ALA A 232 -3.73 13.68 -68.39
CA ALA A 232 -3.82 12.37 -67.75
C ALA A 232 -3.42 12.39 -66.26
N GLU A 233 -2.33 13.09 -65.91
CA GLU A 233 -1.90 13.26 -64.51
C GLU A 233 -2.91 14.05 -63.68
N LEU A 234 -3.53 15.09 -64.25
CA LEU A 234 -4.58 15.86 -63.59
C LEU A 234 -5.84 15.00 -63.33
N ILE A 235 -6.25 14.19 -64.31
CA ILE A 235 -7.37 13.24 -64.15
C ILE A 235 -7.05 12.21 -63.06
N GLU A 236 -5.82 11.70 -63.03
CA GLU A 236 -5.40 10.76 -62.00
C GLU A 236 -5.36 11.41 -60.60
N ALA A 237 -4.87 12.65 -60.50
CA ALA A 237 -4.86 13.44 -59.27
C ALA A 237 -6.28 13.71 -58.75
N LEU A 238 -7.21 14.11 -59.62
CA LEU A 238 -8.63 14.28 -59.28
C LEU A 238 -9.26 12.95 -58.84
N GLY A 239 -8.89 11.84 -59.47
CA GLY A 239 -9.33 10.50 -59.05
C GLY A 239 -8.80 10.08 -57.68
N ARG A 240 -7.55 10.44 -57.34
CA ARG A 240 -6.98 10.25 -55.99
C ARG A 240 -7.69 11.13 -54.98
N GLU A 241 -7.97 12.40 -55.31
CA GLU A 241 -8.69 13.33 -54.45
C GLU A 241 -10.13 12.86 -54.16
N ALA A 242 -10.86 12.36 -55.17
CA ALA A 242 -12.21 11.83 -55.00
C ALA A 242 -12.26 10.65 -54.02
N ARG A 243 -11.31 9.70 -54.15
CA ARG A 243 -11.17 8.56 -53.22
C ARG A 243 -10.80 9.01 -51.81
N LEU A 244 -9.96 10.03 -51.69
CA LEU A 244 -9.60 10.60 -50.38
C LEU A 244 -10.82 11.24 -49.71
N LYS A 245 -11.64 11.99 -50.46
CA LYS A 245 -12.88 12.59 -49.97
C LYS A 245 -13.89 11.55 -49.50
N GLU A 246 -14.08 10.48 -50.26
CA GLU A 246 -14.95 9.37 -49.87
C GLU A 246 -14.48 8.73 -48.56
N ARG A 247 -13.18 8.45 -48.44
CA ARG A 247 -12.61 7.87 -47.21
C ARG A 247 -12.68 8.82 -46.01
N LEU A 248 -12.51 10.13 -46.22
CA LEU A 248 -12.72 11.13 -45.17
C LEU A 248 -14.19 11.18 -44.73
N GLN A 249 -15.12 11.10 -45.67
CA GLN A 249 -16.55 11.08 -45.37
C GLN A 249 -16.96 9.82 -44.59
N GLU A 250 -16.41 8.65 -44.94
CA GLU A 250 -16.57 7.42 -44.17
C GLU A 250 -15.99 7.54 -42.75
N LEU A 251 -14.78 8.09 -42.62
CA LEU A 251 -14.14 8.31 -41.32
C LEU A 251 -14.99 9.24 -40.45
N VAL A 252 -15.50 10.34 -40.99
CA VAL A 252 -16.42 11.25 -40.29
C VAL A 252 -17.68 10.51 -39.84
N ALA A 253 -18.30 9.73 -40.73
CA ALA A 253 -19.50 8.95 -40.38
C ALA A 253 -19.23 7.91 -39.28
N THR A 254 -18.07 7.23 -39.32
CA THR A 254 -17.69 6.29 -38.27
C THR A 254 -17.42 7.00 -36.94
N LEU A 255 -16.79 8.18 -36.96
CA LEU A 255 -16.50 8.97 -35.78
C LEU A 255 -17.79 9.49 -35.15
N GLU A 256 -18.74 9.99 -35.94
CA GLU A 256 -20.08 10.36 -35.46
C GLU A 256 -20.81 9.18 -34.81
N LYS A 257 -20.71 7.98 -35.40
CA LYS A 257 -21.31 6.76 -34.83
C LYS A 257 -20.67 6.37 -33.50
N VAL A 258 -19.35 6.44 -33.40
CA VAL A 258 -18.61 6.15 -32.16
C VAL A 258 -18.94 7.19 -31.08
N THR A 259 -19.02 8.47 -31.44
CA THR A 259 -19.41 9.55 -30.52
C THR A 259 -20.82 9.34 -29.98
N LYS A 260 -21.81 9.08 -30.85
CA LYS A 260 -23.19 8.76 -30.42
C LYS A 260 -23.25 7.53 -29.52
N ASN A 261 -22.46 6.49 -29.81
CA ASN A 261 -22.39 5.30 -28.97
C ASN A 261 -21.72 5.58 -27.60
N SER A 262 -20.70 6.44 -27.57
CA SER A 262 -20.07 6.90 -26.34
C SER A 262 -21.03 7.69 -25.47
N GLU A 263 -21.78 8.62 -26.07
CA GLU A 263 -22.82 9.41 -25.39
C GLU A 263 -23.92 8.53 -24.80
N LEU A 264 -24.43 7.56 -25.57
CA LEU A 264 -25.44 6.63 -25.08
C LEU A 264 -24.94 5.82 -23.88
N ARG A 265 -23.68 5.33 -23.92
CA ARG A 265 -23.09 4.62 -22.78
C ARG A 265 -22.94 5.51 -21.55
N HIS A 266 -22.60 6.77 -21.72
CA HIS A 266 -22.53 7.73 -20.61
C HIS A 266 -23.93 8.01 -20.02
N GLN A 267 -24.96 8.14 -20.85
CA GLN A 267 -26.34 8.30 -20.40
C GLN A 267 -26.81 7.07 -19.62
N GLN A 268 -26.61 5.87 -20.14
CA GLN A 268 -26.94 4.61 -19.46
C GLN A 268 -26.21 4.45 -18.12
N SER A 269 -24.92 4.79 -18.08
CA SER A 269 -24.13 4.78 -16.85
C SER A 269 -24.70 5.76 -15.81
N ALA A 270 -25.07 6.97 -16.25
CA ALA A 270 -25.68 7.96 -15.37
C ALA A 270 -27.04 7.53 -14.82
N GLU A 271 -27.88 6.87 -15.65
CA GLU A 271 -29.15 6.27 -15.23
C GLU A 271 -28.94 5.18 -14.18
N LEU A 272 -28.03 4.23 -14.42
CA LEU A 272 -27.70 3.17 -13.46
C LEU A 272 -27.20 3.74 -12.12
N ILE A 273 -26.36 4.78 -12.15
CA ILE A 273 -25.90 5.46 -10.94
C ILE A 273 -27.07 6.11 -10.19
N ASN A 274 -28.02 6.71 -10.90
CA ASN A 274 -29.21 7.30 -10.27
C ASN A 274 -30.11 6.22 -9.66
N ASP A 275 -30.32 5.10 -10.34
CA ASP A 275 -31.10 3.97 -9.82
C ASP A 275 -30.45 3.37 -8.57
N LEU A 276 -29.13 3.20 -8.57
CA LEU A 276 -28.37 2.76 -7.39
C LEU A 276 -28.47 3.75 -6.22
N LYS A 277 -28.52 5.05 -6.50
CA LYS A 277 -28.74 6.07 -5.45
C LYS A 277 -30.15 5.99 -4.87
N LEU A 278 -31.17 5.78 -5.72
CA LEU A 278 -32.55 5.63 -5.28
C LEU A 278 -32.76 4.34 -4.47
N ALA A 279 -32.11 3.23 -4.85
CA ALA A 279 -32.22 1.96 -4.14
C ALA A 279 -31.49 1.93 -2.78
N ASN A 280 -30.49 2.79 -2.58
CA ASN A 280 -29.73 2.90 -1.33
C ASN A 280 -30.21 4.04 -0.42
N ALA A 281 -31.28 4.76 -0.80
CA ALA A 281 -31.95 5.77 0.02
C ALA A 281 -33.12 5.15 0.78
#